data_AF-A0A355BUF7-F1
#
_entry.id   AF-A0A355BUF7-F1
#
_cell.length_a   1.000
_cell.length_b   1.000
_cell.length_c   1.000
_cell.angle_alpha   90.00
_cell.angle_beta   90.00
_cell.angle_gamma   90.00
#
_symmetry.space_group_name_H-M   'P 1'
#
loop_
_entity.id
_entity.type
_entity.pdbx_description
1 polymer ?
#
loop_
_entity_poly.entity_id
_entity_poly.type
_entity_poly.pdbx_seq_one_letter_code
_entity_poly.pdbx_strand_id
1 'polypeptide(L)'
;MMRHAINTGKWFYALAIVTLGLLNMYYGVYPYMLVPATGVWLPEFMIGVYVVGALFIASGVGILFGGRTYLSAIVLGTLLLLILLIGHIPYEILGSGKSTFLTWENVLKVVALAGGALVIAGLVKEDQNTHSPGVKARLISVGMVLYSIAILSFALNHFLYVHGVESYTPKWIPFRLFWAYFTGIALLGSGISVLFRIKLRVITMLLSLMILIWIVVLHIPRILVSPPEYLNSEIASTCLALAYCGTALTISGLNRHGTDSFIR
;
A
#
# COMPACT_ATOMS: atom_id res chain seq x y z
N MET A 1 2.12 22.08 10.14
CA MET A 1 2.46 21.28 8.93
C MET A 1 2.47 19.76 9.18
N MET A 2 3.19 19.22 10.18
CA MET A 2 3.34 17.75 10.36
C MET A 2 2.01 17.01 10.60
N ARG A 3 1.12 17.57 11.44
CA ARG A 3 -0.20 16.98 11.73
C ARG A 3 -1.12 16.94 10.50
N HIS A 4 -0.99 17.92 9.61
CA HIS A 4 -1.75 17.94 8.35
C HIS A 4 -1.29 16.84 7.41
N ALA A 5 0.02 16.56 7.33
CA ALA A 5 0.54 15.46 6.52
C ALA A 5 0.05 14.10 7.02
N ILE A 6 0.11 13.85 8.33
CA ILE A 6 -0.43 12.61 8.94
C ILE A 6 -1.92 12.46 8.65
N ASN A 7 -2.70 13.50 8.91
CA ASN A 7 -4.14 13.43 8.68
C ASN A 7 -4.46 13.21 7.19
N THR A 8 -3.86 13.98 6.29
CA THR A 8 -4.09 13.85 4.84
C THR A 8 -3.67 12.48 4.32
N GLY A 9 -2.51 11.98 4.75
CA GLY A 9 -2.03 10.65 4.38
C GLY A 9 -2.96 9.55 4.87
N LYS A 10 -3.46 9.67 6.10
CA LYS A 10 -4.48 8.79 6.66
C LYS A 10 -5.76 8.81 5.85
N TRP A 11 -6.24 9.98 5.42
CA TRP A 11 -7.42 10.11 4.56
C TRP A 11 -7.24 9.38 3.23
N PHE A 12 -6.09 9.57 2.55
CA PHE A 12 -5.79 8.89 1.29
C PHE A 12 -5.76 7.37 1.47
N TYR A 13 -5.06 6.89 2.51
CA TYR A 13 -4.99 5.48 2.82
C TYR A 13 -6.37 4.88 3.10
N ALA A 14 -7.13 5.49 3.99
CA ALA A 14 -8.42 4.96 4.40
C ALA A 14 -9.46 4.99 3.28
N LEU A 15 -9.49 6.06 2.47
CA LEU A 15 -10.36 6.14 1.29
C LEU A 15 -10.05 5.02 0.30
N ALA A 16 -8.77 4.76 0.04
CA ALA A 16 -8.37 3.64 -0.81
C ALA A 16 -8.86 2.29 -0.26
N ILE A 17 -8.73 2.05 1.05
CA ILE A 17 -9.17 0.80 1.68
C ILE A 17 -10.70 0.64 1.62
N VAL A 18 -11.46 1.71 1.88
CA VAL A 18 -12.92 1.68 1.73
C VAL A 18 -13.31 1.33 0.30
N THR A 19 -12.70 1.99 -0.69
CA THR A 19 -12.99 1.73 -2.10
C THR A 19 -12.63 0.30 -2.50
N LEU A 20 -11.49 -0.24 -2.05
CA LEU A 20 -11.13 -1.64 -2.28
C LEU A 20 -12.17 -2.61 -1.68
N GLY A 21 -12.67 -2.32 -0.48
CA GLY A 21 -13.73 -3.12 0.13
C GLY A 21 -15.06 -3.04 -0.64
N LEU A 22 -15.42 -1.86 -1.15
CA LEU A 22 -16.59 -1.67 -2.03
C LEU A 22 -16.44 -2.40 -3.37
N LEU A 23 -15.23 -2.40 -3.96
CA LEU A 23 -14.95 -3.14 -5.20
C LEU A 23 -15.12 -4.65 -4.99
N ASN A 24 -14.60 -5.19 -3.89
CA ASN A 24 -14.79 -6.61 -3.54
C ASN A 24 -16.28 -6.96 -3.42
N MET A 25 -17.07 -6.08 -2.80
CA MET A 25 -18.52 -6.26 -2.65
C MET A 25 -19.27 -6.19 -3.98
N TYR A 26 -18.89 -5.25 -4.84
CA TYR A 26 -19.61 -5.01 -6.08
C TYR A 26 -19.32 -6.08 -7.13
N TYR A 27 -18.05 -6.44 -7.33
CA TYR A 27 -17.66 -7.41 -8.34
C TYR A 27 -17.73 -8.87 -7.84
N GLY A 28 -17.85 -9.10 -6.53
CA GLY A 28 -17.92 -10.45 -5.96
C GLY A 28 -16.65 -11.29 -6.18
N VAL A 29 -15.55 -10.66 -6.58
CA VAL A 29 -14.25 -11.30 -6.81
C VAL A 29 -13.15 -10.50 -6.11
N TYR A 30 -12.10 -11.18 -5.69
CA TYR A 30 -10.91 -10.50 -5.22
C TYR A 30 -10.15 -9.89 -6.39
N PRO A 31 -9.68 -8.63 -6.29
CA PRO A 31 -8.62 -8.14 -7.16
C PRO A 31 -7.42 -9.10 -7.03
N TYR A 32 -6.86 -9.54 -8.16
CA TYR A 32 -5.81 -10.57 -8.23
C TYR A 32 -4.60 -10.28 -7.34
N MET A 33 -4.36 -9.00 -7.01
CA MET A 33 -3.29 -8.54 -6.14
C MET A 33 -3.61 -8.58 -4.64
N LEU A 34 -4.88 -8.65 -4.25
CA LEU A 34 -5.30 -8.70 -2.84
C LEU A 34 -5.39 -10.13 -2.32
N VAL A 35 -5.96 -11.04 -3.11
CA VAL A 35 -6.00 -12.48 -2.84
C VAL A 35 -5.70 -13.19 -4.16
N PRO A 36 -4.79 -14.18 -4.17
CA PRO A 36 -4.47 -14.88 -5.40
C PRO A 36 -5.70 -15.59 -5.97
N ALA A 37 -5.76 -15.77 -7.29
CA ALA A 37 -6.80 -16.58 -7.93
C ALA A 37 -6.61 -18.04 -7.54
N THR A 38 -7.23 -18.48 -6.44
CA THR A 38 -7.06 -19.83 -5.92
C THR A 38 -7.92 -20.81 -6.68
N GLY A 39 -7.29 -21.66 -7.50
CA GLY A 39 -7.91 -22.88 -8.04
C GLY A 39 -7.63 -24.15 -7.22
N VAL A 40 -6.92 -24.06 -6.07
CA VAL A 40 -6.36 -25.28 -5.44
C VAL A 40 -6.67 -25.46 -3.93
N TRP A 41 -6.97 -24.41 -3.16
CA TRP A 41 -7.08 -24.56 -1.68
C TRP A 41 -8.24 -23.83 -0.99
N LEU A 42 -8.71 -22.73 -1.57
CA LEU A 42 -9.97 -22.13 -1.17
C LEU A 42 -10.93 -22.41 -2.32
N PRO A 43 -11.96 -23.26 -2.13
CA PRO A 43 -13.16 -23.19 -2.95
C PRO A 43 -13.53 -21.72 -3.15
N GLU A 44 -14.10 -21.34 -4.28
CA GLU A 44 -14.64 -20.01 -4.57
C GLU A 44 -15.72 -19.63 -3.54
N PHE A 45 -15.34 -19.41 -2.29
CA PHE A 45 -16.20 -19.04 -1.20
C PHE A 45 -16.49 -17.57 -1.44
N MET A 46 -17.48 -17.31 -2.31
CA MET A 46 -18.00 -15.97 -2.58
C MET A 46 -18.25 -15.21 -1.26
N ILE A 47 -18.70 -15.93 -0.22
CA ILE A 47 -18.87 -15.42 1.16
C ILE A 47 -17.59 -14.77 1.70
N GLY A 48 -16.42 -15.37 1.48
CA GLY A 48 -15.14 -14.82 1.93
C GLY A 48 -14.83 -13.45 1.31
N VAL A 49 -15.15 -13.26 0.02
CA VAL A 49 -14.92 -11.98 -0.68
C VAL A 49 -15.72 -10.86 -0.02
N TYR A 50 -17.00 -11.12 0.28
CA TYR A 50 -17.86 -10.18 0.97
C TYR A 50 -17.40 -9.94 2.41
N VAL A 51 -17.00 -10.98 3.16
CA VAL A 51 -16.48 -10.79 4.53
C VAL A 51 -15.24 -9.91 4.54
N VAL A 52 -14.26 -10.18 3.66
CA VAL A 52 -13.04 -9.35 3.54
C VAL A 52 -13.38 -7.93 3.10
N GLY A 53 -14.28 -7.78 2.13
CA GLY A 53 -14.77 -6.47 1.70
C GLY A 53 -15.40 -5.67 2.85
N ALA A 54 -16.21 -6.32 3.70
CA ALA A 54 -16.88 -5.67 4.83
C ALA A 54 -15.86 -5.22 5.87
N LEU A 55 -14.86 -6.08 6.16
CA LEU A 55 -13.77 -5.76 7.07
C LEU A 55 -12.90 -4.61 6.56
N PHE A 56 -12.66 -4.53 5.24
CA PHE A 56 -11.96 -3.41 4.61
C PHE A 56 -12.76 -2.12 4.76
N ILE A 57 -14.05 -2.12 4.42
CA ILE A 57 -14.93 -0.95 4.60
C ILE A 57 -14.96 -0.51 6.07
N ALA A 58 -15.22 -1.44 6.99
CA ALA A 58 -15.29 -1.14 8.42
C ALA A 58 -13.97 -0.57 8.96
N SER A 59 -12.83 -1.15 8.55
CA SER A 59 -11.51 -0.66 8.96
C SER A 59 -11.19 0.70 8.37
N GLY A 60 -11.45 0.91 7.07
CA GLY A 60 -11.23 2.18 6.40
C GLY A 60 -12.09 3.31 7.00
N VAL A 61 -13.38 3.07 7.22
CA VAL A 61 -14.29 4.01 7.90
C VAL A 61 -13.80 4.32 9.32
N GLY A 62 -13.39 3.30 10.09
CA GLY A 62 -12.87 3.51 11.44
C GLY A 62 -11.55 4.31 11.49
N ILE A 63 -10.70 4.18 10.45
CA ILE A 63 -9.49 5.01 10.29
C ILE A 63 -9.87 6.46 9.96
N LEU A 64 -10.92 6.71 9.17
CA LEU A 64 -11.36 8.05 8.78
C LEU A 64 -11.91 8.85 9.98
N PHE A 65 -12.89 8.29 10.69
CA PHE A 65 -13.68 9.05 11.67
C PHE A 65 -13.13 9.04 13.10
N GLY A 66 -11.88 8.60 13.28
CA GLY A 66 -11.01 9.08 14.36
C GLY A 66 -11.23 8.52 15.77
N GLY A 67 -12.39 7.91 16.07
CA GLY A 67 -12.71 7.43 17.41
C GLY A 67 -12.26 6.00 17.74
N ARG A 68 -11.76 5.25 16.74
CA ARG A 68 -11.12 3.92 16.89
C ARG A 68 -10.00 3.67 15.88
N THR A 69 -9.30 4.72 15.45
CA THR A 69 -8.32 4.62 14.35
C THR A 69 -7.21 3.62 14.63
N TYR A 70 -6.67 3.58 15.86
CA TYR A 70 -5.65 2.60 16.25
C TYR A 70 -6.15 1.16 16.04
N LEU A 71 -7.32 0.83 16.61
CA LEU A 71 -7.89 -0.50 16.53
C LEU A 71 -8.19 -0.88 15.07
N SER A 72 -8.81 0.02 14.31
CA SER A 72 -9.13 -0.22 12.89
C SER A 72 -7.89 -0.46 12.05
N ALA A 73 -6.81 0.28 12.29
CA ALA A 73 -5.55 0.09 11.59
C ALA A 73 -4.85 -1.22 12.00
N ILE A 74 -4.91 -1.62 13.27
CA ILE A 74 -4.39 -2.92 13.72
C ILE A 74 -5.18 -4.07 13.10
N VAL A 75 -6.52 -4.03 13.17
CA VAL A 75 -7.39 -5.06 12.58
C VAL A 75 -7.11 -5.21 11.09
N LEU A 76 -7.01 -4.11 10.36
CA LEU A 76 -6.66 -4.13 8.94
C LEU A 76 -5.27 -4.71 8.68
N GLY A 77 -4.25 -4.25 9.42
CA GLY A 77 -2.88 -4.74 9.28
C GLY A 77 -2.77 -6.23 9.55
N THR A 78 -3.41 -6.71 10.63
CA THR A 78 -3.48 -8.14 10.96
C THR A 78 -4.21 -8.93 9.88
N LEU A 79 -5.37 -8.45 9.40
CA LEU A 79 -6.11 -9.11 8.32
C LEU A 79 -5.25 -9.25 7.05
N LEU A 80 -4.57 -8.18 6.63
CA LEU A 80 -3.69 -8.21 5.46
C LEU A 80 -2.50 -9.17 5.64
N LEU A 81 -1.91 -9.22 6.84
CA LEU A 81 -0.83 -10.19 7.14
C LEU A 81 -1.34 -11.63 7.19
N LEU A 82 -2.57 -11.88 7.64
CA LEU A 82 -3.18 -13.21 7.59
C LEU A 82 -3.46 -13.63 6.15
N ILE A 83 -4.01 -12.73 5.32
CA ILE A 83 -4.21 -12.96 3.88
C ILE A 83 -2.86 -13.28 3.20
N LEU A 84 -1.80 -12.57 3.58
CA LEU A 84 -0.44 -12.82 3.10
C LEU A 84 0.05 -14.24 3.48
N LEU A 85 0.00 -14.58 4.77
CA LEU A 85 0.58 -15.81 5.32
C LEU A 85 -0.19 -17.07 4.93
N ILE A 86 -1.53 -16.98 4.84
CA ILE A 86 -2.41 -18.14 4.62
C ILE A 86 -2.84 -18.23 3.14
N GLY A 87 -2.87 -17.11 2.42
CA GLY A 87 -3.26 -17.05 1.00
C GLY A 87 -2.08 -16.95 0.06
N HIS A 88 -1.47 -15.76 -0.01
CA HIS A 88 -0.43 -15.44 -1.01
C HIS A 88 0.82 -16.31 -0.92
N ILE A 89 1.41 -16.47 0.26
CA ILE A 89 2.66 -17.23 0.40
C ILE A 89 2.47 -18.72 0.04
N PRO A 90 1.45 -19.44 0.57
CA PRO A 90 1.20 -20.81 0.16
C PRO A 90 0.87 -20.92 -1.32
N TYR A 91 0.12 -19.97 -1.88
CA TYR A 91 -0.19 -19.96 -3.31
C TYR A 91 1.07 -19.85 -4.19
N GLU A 92 2.00 -18.95 -3.88
CA GLU A 92 3.23 -18.78 -4.66
C GLU A 92 4.22 -19.94 -4.49
N ILE A 93 4.28 -20.56 -3.31
CA ILE A 93 5.21 -21.67 -3.02
C ILE A 93 4.67 -23.01 -3.55
N LEU A 94 3.37 -23.27 -3.35
CA LEU A 94 2.73 -24.56 -3.66
C LEU A 94 2.04 -24.57 -5.03
N GLY A 95 1.80 -23.40 -5.62
CA GLY A 95 1.24 -23.25 -6.96
C GLY A 95 2.14 -23.92 -8.00
N SER A 96 1.55 -24.78 -8.83
CA SER A 96 2.22 -25.74 -9.71
C SER A 96 2.96 -25.13 -10.93
N GLY A 97 3.86 -24.16 -10.72
CA GLY A 97 5.00 -23.95 -11.61
C GLY A 97 5.13 -22.62 -12.37
N LYS A 98 4.68 -21.47 -11.82
CA LYS A 98 4.93 -20.14 -12.45
C LYS A 98 5.24 -19.01 -11.46
N SER A 99 5.87 -19.31 -10.32
CA SER A 99 6.39 -18.26 -9.43
C SER A 99 7.42 -17.41 -10.20
N THR A 100 7.07 -16.16 -10.47
CA THR A 100 7.94 -15.19 -11.17
C THR A 100 8.07 -13.94 -10.32
N PHE A 101 9.05 -13.09 -10.62
CA PHE A 101 9.19 -11.81 -9.91
C PHE A 101 7.87 -11.00 -9.90
N LEU A 102 7.10 -11.04 -11.00
CA LEU A 102 5.81 -10.35 -11.11
C LEU A 102 4.72 -10.93 -10.20
N THR A 103 4.71 -12.23 -9.93
CA THR A 103 3.72 -12.82 -9.01
C THR A 103 4.05 -12.47 -7.56
N TRP A 104 5.33 -12.48 -7.20
CA TRP A 104 5.82 -11.96 -5.92
C TRP A 104 5.59 -10.45 -5.73
N GLU A 105 5.47 -9.67 -6.81
CA GLU A 105 5.10 -8.26 -6.73
C GLU A 105 3.68 -8.06 -6.18
N ASN A 106 2.74 -8.98 -6.47
CA ASN A 106 1.41 -8.97 -5.86
C ASN A 106 1.45 -9.23 -4.35
N VAL A 107 2.30 -10.14 -3.91
CA VAL A 107 2.55 -10.40 -2.48
C VAL A 107 3.02 -9.11 -1.79
N LEU A 108 3.95 -8.40 -2.42
CA LEU A 108 4.54 -7.18 -1.87
C LEU A 108 3.57 -5.99 -1.87
N LYS A 109 2.56 -5.97 -2.75
CA LYS A 109 1.46 -4.99 -2.67
C LYS A 109 0.68 -5.10 -1.36
N VAL A 110 0.40 -6.32 -0.91
CA VAL A 110 -0.28 -6.58 0.39
C VAL A 110 0.64 -6.21 1.55
N VAL A 111 1.93 -6.53 1.45
CA VAL A 111 2.96 -6.14 2.44
C VAL A 111 3.02 -4.62 2.61
N ALA A 112 2.97 -3.86 1.52
CA ALA A 112 2.96 -2.40 1.56
C ALA A 112 1.71 -1.85 2.25
N LEU A 113 0.53 -2.41 1.96
CA LEU A 113 -0.72 -2.02 2.64
C LEU A 113 -0.64 -2.31 4.14
N ALA A 114 -0.21 -3.52 4.53
CA ALA A 114 -0.04 -3.88 5.93
C ALA A 114 0.95 -2.94 6.63
N GLY A 115 2.07 -2.62 5.96
CA GLY A 115 3.04 -1.64 6.45
C GLY A 115 2.42 -0.26 6.72
N GLY A 116 1.60 0.23 5.79
CA GLY A 116 0.85 1.49 5.96
C GLY A 116 -0.12 1.46 7.13
N ALA A 117 -0.85 0.37 7.32
CA ALA A 117 -1.76 0.20 8.45
C ALA A 117 -1.01 0.26 9.80
N LEU A 118 0.12 -0.45 9.93
CA LEU A 118 0.93 -0.45 11.16
C LEU A 118 1.56 0.93 11.44
N VAL A 119 2.02 1.64 10.40
CA VAL A 119 2.52 3.02 10.52
C VAL A 119 1.41 3.96 11.04
N ILE A 120 0.20 3.87 10.48
CA ILE A 120 -0.95 4.68 10.92
C ILE A 120 -1.29 4.36 12.38
N ALA A 121 -1.38 3.08 12.75
CA ALA A 121 -1.65 2.67 14.12
C ALA A 121 -0.64 3.26 15.11
N GLY A 122 0.65 3.18 14.80
CA GLY A 122 1.70 3.69 15.68
C GLY A 122 1.78 5.22 15.78
N LEU A 123 1.33 5.96 14.74
CA LEU A 123 1.42 7.43 14.71
C LEU A 123 0.21 8.15 15.29
N VAL A 124 -0.91 7.46 15.45
CA VAL A 124 -2.15 8.08 15.94
C VAL A 124 -2.07 8.31 17.46
N LYS A 125 -2.46 9.52 17.86
CA LYS A 125 -2.43 10.00 19.25
C LYS A 125 -3.64 9.57 20.08
N GLU A 126 -4.44 8.66 19.57
CA GLU A 126 -5.60 8.12 20.26
C GLU A 126 -5.17 7.49 21.59
N ASP A 127 -5.90 7.88 22.63
CA ASP A 127 -5.74 7.60 24.06
C ASP A 127 -4.30 7.21 24.47
N GLN A 128 -3.42 8.21 24.58
CA GLN A 128 -1.99 8.07 24.93
C GLN A 128 -1.75 7.23 26.20
N ASN A 129 -2.78 7.01 27.04
CA ASN A 129 -2.70 6.26 28.28
C ASN A 129 -2.93 4.73 28.13
N THR A 130 -3.38 4.26 26.97
CA THR A 130 -3.78 2.84 26.78
C THR A 130 -2.66 1.94 26.25
N HIS A 131 -1.67 2.49 25.53
CA HIS A 131 -0.63 1.72 24.86
C HIS A 131 0.76 2.28 25.12
N SER A 132 1.70 1.40 25.47
CA SER A 132 3.06 1.82 25.78
C SER A 132 3.74 2.47 24.57
N PRO A 133 4.54 3.53 24.77
CA PRO A 133 5.24 4.18 23.67
C PRO A 133 6.15 3.24 22.87
N GLY A 134 6.72 2.21 23.52
CA GLY A 134 7.54 1.18 22.87
C GLY A 134 6.76 0.33 21.86
N VAL A 135 5.49 0.00 22.13
CA VAL A 135 4.64 -0.72 21.17
C VAL A 135 4.38 0.14 19.94
N LYS A 136 4.03 1.42 20.12
CA LYS A 136 3.80 2.36 19.01
C LYS A 136 5.08 2.53 18.16
N ALA A 137 6.24 2.67 18.80
CA ALA A 137 7.53 2.76 18.11
C ALA A 137 7.84 1.48 17.30
N ARG A 138 7.53 0.30 17.84
CA ARG A 138 7.71 -0.98 17.13
C ARG A 138 6.77 -1.09 15.93
N LEU A 139 5.51 -0.69 16.05
CA LEU A 139 4.55 -0.68 14.94
C LEU A 139 5.03 0.22 13.80
N ILE A 140 5.49 1.44 14.11
CA ILE A 140 6.07 2.36 13.12
C ILE A 140 7.27 1.71 12.45
N SER A 141 8.18 1.12 13.24
CA SER A 141 9.42 0.53 12.73
C SER A 141 9.15 -0.63 11.79
N VAL A 142 8.32 -1.59 12.22
CA VAL A 142 7.93 -2.75 11.41
C VAL A 142 7.18 -2.29 10.16
N GLY A 143 6.21 -1.38 10.31
CA GLY A 143 5.43 -0.90 9.18
C GLY A 143 6.27 -0.18 8.12
N MET A 144 7.26 0.63 8.54
CA MET A 144 8.22 1.26 7.63
C MET A 144 9.10 0.24 6.91
N VAL A 145 9.56 -0.81 7.60
CA VAL A 145 10.35 -1.89 6.97
C VAL A 145 9.52 -2.59 5.90
N LEU A 146 8.30 -3.04 6.23
CA LEU A 146 7.40 -3.69 5.27
C LEU A 146 7.11 -2.79 4.05
N TYR A 147 6.77 -1.53 4.30
CA TYR A 147 6.54 -0.55 3.22
C TYR A 147 7.79 -0.36 2.36
N SER A 148 8.97 -0.20 2.98
CA SER A 148 10.22 0.00 2.25
C SER A 148 10.62 -1.17 1.37
N ILE A 149 10.42 -2.42 1.84
CA ILE A 149 10.71 -3.63 1.07
C ILE A 149 9.88 -3.66 -0.22
N ALA A 150 8.59 -3.34 -0.13
CA ALA A 150 7.72 -3.27 -1.29
C ALA A 150 8.14 -2.16 -2.26
N ILE A 151 8.45 -0.96 -1.76
CA ILE A 151 8.93 0.17 -2.59
C ILE A 151 10.24 -0.18 -3.30
N LEU A 152 11.18 -0.88 -2.64
CA LEU A 152 12.42 -1.36 -3.25
C LEU A 152 12.13 -2.37 -4.37
N SER A 153 11.19 -3.28 -4.17
CA SER A 153 10.80 -4.22 -5.22
C SER A 153 10.14 -3.54 -6.42
N PHE A 154 9.26 -2.55 -6.19
CA PHE A 154 8.68 -1.75 -7.27
C PHE A 154 9.77 -0.99 -8.05
N ALA A 155 10.82 -0.53 -7.37
CA ALA A 155 11.99 0.03 -8.04
C ALA A 155 12.67 -0.98 -8.95
N LEU A 156 12.95 -2.20 -8.46
CA LEU A 156 13.53 -3.28 -9.27
C LEU A 156 12.66 -3.62 -10.48
N ASN A 157 11.33 -3.63 -10.32
CA ASN A 157 10.39 -3.84 -11.42
C ASN A 157 10.57 -2.81 -12.55
N HIS A 158 10.88 -1.55 -12.23
CA HIS A 158 11.13 -0.51 -13.25
C HIS A 158 12.38 -0.76 -14.08
N PHE A 159 13.37 -1.50 -13.55
CA PHE A 159 14.58 -1.85 -14.30
C PHE A 159 14.43 -3.18 -15.04
N LEU A 160 13.87 -4.20 -14.36
CA LEU A 160 13.70 -5.54 -14.92
C LEU A 160 12.64 -5.61 -16.04
N TYR A 161 11.58 -4.80 -15.92
CA TYR A 161 10.44 -4.81 -16.83
C TYR A 161 10.19 -3.42 -17.43
N VAL A 162 11.26 -2.69 -17.74
CA VAL A 162 11.21 -1.27 -18.13
C VAL A 162 10.24 -0.99 -19.28
N HIS A 163 10.19 -1.83 -20.31
CA HIS A 163 9.26 -1.65 -21.44
C HIS A 163 7.79 -1.90 -21.07
N GLY A 164 7.54 -2.80 -20.12
CA GLY A 164 6.21 -2.98 -19.54
C GLY A 164 5.79 -1.72 -18.77
N VAL A 165 6.70 -1.17 -17.95
CA VAL A 165 6.46 0.08 -17.23
C VAL A 165 6.28 1.28 -18.16
N GLU A 166 7.13 1.39 -19.18
CA GLU A 166 7.04 2.43 -20.20
C GLU A 166 5.66 2.43 -20.88
N SER A 167 5.11 1.25 -21.16
CA SER A 167 3.82 1.09 -21.83
C SER A 167 2.64 1.68 -21.05
N TYR A 168 2.78 1.80 -19.73
CA TYR A 168 1.79 2.45 -18.87
C TYR A 168 1.79 3.97 -19.00
N THR A 169 2.86 4.58 -19.52
CA THR A 169 2.94 6.03 -19.68
C THR A 169 2.15 6.46 -20.92
N PRO A 170 1.18 7.41 -20.84
CA PRO A 170 0.40 7.83 -21.98
C PRO A 170 1.24 8.28 -23.17
N LYS A 171 0.76 8.00 -24.38
CA LYS A 171 1.51 8.28 -25.62
C LYS A 171 1.84 9.77 -25.82
N TRP A 172 1.08 10.69 -25.21
CA TRP A 172 1.29 12.14 -25.28
C TRP A 172 2.41 12.66 -24.36
N ILE A 173 2.89 11.85 -23.41
CA ILE A 173 4.08 12.18 -22.62
C ILE A 173 5.33 11.84 -23.45
N PRO A 174 6.23 12.81 -23.71
CA PRO A 174 7.48 12.55 -24.40
C PRO A 174 8.46 11.78 -23.48
N PHE A 175 9.46 11.14 -24.09
CA PHE A 175 10.54 10.44 -23.38
C PHE A 175 10.04 9.42 -22.33
N ARG A 176 9.03 8.60 -22.67
CA ARG A 176 8.42 7.63 -21.74
C ARG A 176 9.43 6.71 -21.04
N LEU A 177 10.48 6.28 -21.76
CA LEU A 177 11.55 5.45 -21.21
C LEU A 177 12.38 6.19 -20.15
N PHE A 178 12.64 7.49 -20.34
CA PHE A 178 13.31 8.32 -19.33
C PHE A 178 12.50 8.34 -18.03
N TRP A 179 11.18 8.53 -18.13
CA TRP A 179 10.32 8.55 -16.95
C TRP A 179 10.29 7.20 -16.21
N ALA A 180 10.29 6.08 -16.93
CA ALA A 180 10.38 4.75 -16.32
C ALA A 180 11.68 4.56 -15.52
N TYR A 181 12.83 4.96 -16.05
CA TYR A 181 14.08 4.89 -15.28
C TYR A 181 14.13 5.89 -14.13
N PHE A 182 13.68 7.14 -14.36
CA PHE A 182 13.66 8.18 -13.34
C PHE A 182 12.83 7.77 -12.12
N THR A 183 11.63 7.23 -12.34
CA THR A 183 10.78 6.75 -11.24
C THR A 183 11.37 5.53 -10.57
N GLY A 184 12.00 4.61 -11.31
CA GLY A 184 12.75 3.49 -10.74
C GLY A 184 13.83 3.95 -9.76
N ILE A 185 14.64 4.95 -10.14
CA ILE A 185 15.68 5.53 -9.28
C ILE A 185 15.06 6.24 -8.06
N ALA A 186 13.98 7.00 -8.26
CA ALA A 186 13.29 7.69 -7.18
C ALA A 186 12.67 6.71 -6.17
N LEU A 187 12.07 5.62 -6.64
CA LEU A 187 11.55 4.54 -5.79
C LEU A 187 12.69 3.86 -5.03
N LEU A 188 13.80 3.53 -5.70
CA LEU A 188 14.97 2.91 -5.06
C LEU A 188 15.50 3.79 -3.93
N GLY A 189 15.77 5.07 -4.22
CA GLY A 189 16.24 6.04 -3.23
C GLY A 189 15.25 6.23 -2.08
N SER A 190 13.95 6.19 -2.37
CA SER A 190 12.89 6.30 -1.35
C SER A 190 12.82 5.07 -0.46
N GLY A 191 12.88 3.87 -1.02
CA GLY A 191 12.90 2.62 -0.27
C GLY A 191 14.10 2.54 0.67
N ILE A 192 15.30 2.83 0.18
CA ILE A 192 16.53 2.90 0.99
C ILE A 192 16.39 3.95 2.10
N SER A 193 15.88 5.14 1.77
CA SER A 193 15.72 6.23 2.73
C SER A 193 14.71 5.90 3.83
N VAL A 194 13.61 5.22 3.51
CA VAL A 194 12.64 4.76 4.50
C VAL A 194 13.24 3.69 5.39
N LEU A 195 13.92 2.70 4.81
CA LEU A 195 14.53 1.58 5.53
C LEU A 195 15.57 2.07 6.55
N PHE A 196 16.46 2.98 6.16
CA PHE A 196 17.54 3.51 7.00
C PHE A 196 17.21 4.84 7.68
N ARG A 197 15.97 5.33 7.56
CA ARG A 197 15.49 6.59 8.16
C ARG A 197 16.26 7.85 7.72
N ILE A 198 16.77 7.84 6.49
CA ILE A 198 17.55 8.94 5.91
C ILE A 198 16.59 9.99 5.34
N LYS A 199 16.69 11.24 5.83
CA LYS A 199 15.88 12.39 5.33
C LYS A 199 14.38 12.09 5.16
N LEU A 200 13.81 11.24 6.03
CA LEU A 200 12.45 10.67 5.90
C LEU A 200 11.41 11.65 5.42
N ARG A 201 11.30 12.80 6.09
CA ARG A 201 10.29 13.82 5.79
C ARG A 201 10.30 14.26 4.34
N VAL A 202 11.46 14.68 3.83
CA VAL A 202 11.58 15.21 2.46
C VAL A 202 11.39 14.09 1.45
N ILE A 203 12.05 12.95 1.66
CA ILE A 203 12.01 11.83 0.71
C ILE A 203 10.60 11.25 0.60
N THR A 204 9.90 11.08 1.71
CA THR A 204 8.53 10.54 1.68
C THR A 204 7.49 11.56 1.21
N MET A 205 7.72 12.87 1.37
CA MET A 205 6.94 13.90 0.68
C MET A 205 7.12 13.82 -0.84
N LEU A 206 8.37 13.70 -1.31
CA LEU A 206 8.66 13.57 -2.74
C LEU A 206 8.09 12.26 -3.33
N LEU A 207 8.20 11.15 -2.60
CA LEU A 207 7.59 9.88 -2.99
C LEU A 207 6.06 10.00 -3.08
N SER A 208 5.42 10.57 -2.05
CA SER A 208 3.98 10.79 -2.02
C SER A 208 3.52 11.69 -3.18
N LEU A 209 4.23 12.78 -3.45
CA LEU A 209 3.97 13.69 -4.56
C LEU A 209 4.12 12.98 -5.91
N MET A 210 5.20 12.23 -6.12
CA MET A 210 5.44 11.48 -7.34
C MET A 210 4.32 10.47 -7.60
N ILE A 211 3.92 9.68 -6.60
CA ILE A 211 2.81 8.72 -6.75
C ILE A 211 1.51 9.46 -7.04
N LEU A 212 1.23 10.59 -6.38
CA LEU A 212 0.02 11.37 -6.63
C LEU A 212 -0.03 11.93 -8.07
N ILE A 213 1.10 12.43 -8.58
CA ILE A 213 1.21 12.85 -9.99
C ILE A 213 0.89 11.68 -10.92
N TRP A 214 1.44 10.49 -10.66
CA TRP A 214 1.16 9.32 -11.49
C TRP A 214 -0.26 8.78 -11.34
N ILE A 215 -0.92 8.98 -10.21
CA ILE A 215 -2.36 8.70 -10.09
C ILE A 215 -3.13 9.55 -11.10
N VAL A 216 -2.85 10.85 -11.17
CA VAL A 216 -3.53 11.77 -12.08
C VAL A 216 -3.15 11.54 -13.54
N VAL A 217 -1.88 11.28 -13.83
CA VAL A 217 -1.35 11.19 -15.20
C VAL A 217 -1.51 9.79 -15.80
N LEU A 218 -1.45 8.73 -15.00
CA LEU A 218 -1.49 7.35 -15.49
C LEU A 218 -2.77 6.62 -15.12
N HIS A 219 -3.09 6.59 -13.83
CA HIS A 219 -4.15 5.74 -13.30
C HIS A 219 -5.55 6.24 -13.65
N ILE A 220 -5.83 7.53 -13.47
CA ILE A 220 -7.12 8.11 -13.84
C ILE A 220 -7.38 7.95 -15.35
N PRO A 221 -6.46 8.33 -16.26
CA PRO A 221 -6.67 8.11 -17.69
C PRO A 221 -6.89 6.65 -18.05
N ARG A 222 -6.19 5.70 -17.42
CA ARG A 222 -6.43 4.26 -17.65
C ARG A 222 -7.85 3.86 -17.27
N ILE A 223 -8.34 4.24 -16.09
CA ILE A 223 -9.73 3.96 -15.68
C ILE A 223 -10.71 4.48 -16.74
N LEU A 224 -10.52 5.71 -17.23
CA LEU A 224 -11.45 6.35 -18.17
C LEU A 224 -11.54 5.65 -19.53
N VAL A 225 -10.48 4.96 -19.95
CA VAL A 225 -10.43 4.26 -21.26
C VAL A 225 -10.51 2.74 -21.11
N SER A 226 -10.66 2.23 -19.89
CA SER A 226 -10.66 0.79 -19.63
C SER A 226 -11.95 0.12 -20.07
N PRO A 227 -11.85 -1.00 -20.81
CA PRO A 227 -12.99 -1.88 -21.03
C PRO A 227 -13.57 -2.39 -19.71
N PRO A 228 -14.89 -2.70 -19.66
CA PRO A 228 -15.55 -3.18 -18.44
C PRO A 228 -14.86 -4.38 -17.77
N GLU A 229 -14.27 -5.29 -18.54
CA GLU A 229 -13.56 -6.47 -18.05
C GLU A 229 -12.28 -6.16 -17.26
N TYR A 230 -11.63 -5.01 -17.51
CA TYR A 230 -10.39 -4.59 -16.84
C TYR A 230 -10.62 -3.47 -15.80
N LEU A 231 -11.80 -2.85 -15.83
CA LEU A 231 -12.11 -1.67 -15.01
C LEU A 231 -11.88 -1.92 -13.50
N ASN A 232 -12.28 -3.09 -12.99
CA ASN A 232 -12.06 -3.45 -11.58
C ASN A 232 -10.56 -3.39 -11.21
N SER A 233 -9.70 -4.02 -12.02
CA SER A 233 -8.25 -4.06 -11.81
C SER A 233 -7.61 -2.67 -11.86
N GLU A 234 -8.08 -1.80 -12.73
CA GLU A 234 -7.56 -0.43 -12.86
C GLU A 234 -7.98 0.47 -11.69
N ILE A 235 -9.24 0.37 -11.24
CA ILE A 235 -9.69 1.10 -10.03
C ILE A 235 -8.93 0.58 -8.81
N ALA A 236 -8.79 -0.75 -8.67
CA ALA A 236 -8.07 -1.34 -7.56
C ALA A 236 -6.58 -0.94 -7.55
N SER A 237 -5.93 -0.91 -8.71
CA SER A 237 -4.52 -0.48 -8.85
C SER A 237 -4.35 0.99 -8.47
N THR A 238 -5.34 1.83 -8.83
CA THR A 238 -5.39 3.23 -8.45
C THR A 238 -5.56 3.42 -6.94
N CYS A 239 -6.39 2.60 -6.31
CA CYS A 239 -6.56 2.59 -4.86
C CYS A 239 -5.27 2.17 -4.15
N LEU A 240 -4.57 1.14 -4.64
CA LEU A 240 -3.26 0.77 -4.09
C LEU A 240 -2.26 1.92 -4.16
N ALA A 241 -2.14 2.57 -5.32
CA ALA A 241 -1.29 3.75 -5.47
C ALA A 241 -1.67 4.85 -4.47
N LEU A 242 -2.97 5.12 -4.28
CA LEU A 242 -3.45 6.10 -3.30
C LEU A 242 -3.11 5.70 -1.85
N ALA A 243 -3.19 4.42 -1.51
CA ALA A 243 -2.79 3.91 -0.20
C ALA A 243 -1.28 4.05 0.03
N TYR A 244 -0.45 3.79 -0.98
CA TYR A 244 1.01 3.98 -0.88
C TYR A 244 1.38 5.45 -0.76
N CYS A 245 0.75 6.31 -1.56
CA CYS A 245 0.85 7.76 -1.45
C CYS A 245 0.49 8.24 -0.03
N GLY A 246 -0.63 7.74 0.52
CA GLY A 246 -1.09 8.04 1.87
C GLY A 246 -0.11 7.56 2.96
N THR A 247 0.45 6.38 2.79
CA THR A 247 1.48 5.82 3.69
C THR A 247 2.74 6.69 3.70
N ALA A 248 3.28 7.02 2.53
CA ALA A 248 4.43 7.91 2.41
C ALA A 248 4.16 9.29 3.04
N LEU A 249 2.98 9.88 2.77
CA LEU A 249 2.61 11.16 3.36
C LEU A 249 2.48 11.10 4.89
N THR A 250 1.99 9.98 5.41
CA THR A 250 1.90 9.72 6.85
C THR A 250 3.29 9.62 7.48
N ILE A 251 4.21 8.86 6.88
CA ILE A 251 5.61 8.75 7.32
C ILE A 251 6.30 10.12 7.31
N SER A 252 5.96 11.00 6.37
CA SER A 252 6.57 12.33 6.28
C SER A 252 6.29 13.23 7.50
N GLY A 253 5.21 12.93 8.23
CA GLY A 253 4.86 13.61 9.47
C GLY A 253 5.59 13.10 10.72
N LEU A 254 6.43 12.05 10.59
CA LEU A 254 7.24 11.52 11.68
C LEU A 254 8.33 12.53 12.09
N ASN A 255 8.42 12.85 13.38
CA ASN A 255 9.46 13.71 13.94
C ASN A 255 10.66 12.90 14.44
N ARG A 256 11.88 13.33 14.08
CA ARG A 256 13.15 12.71 14.53
C ARG A 256 13.30 12.67 16.07
N HIS A 257 12.73 13.63 16.79
CA HIS A 257 12.85 13.68 18.26
C HIS A 257 12.13 12.56 19.01
N GLY A 258 11.23 11.81 18.36
CA GLY A 258 10.54 10.68 18.99
C GLY A 258 11.35 9.38 18.99
N THR A 259 12.48 9.31 18.28
CA THR A 259 13.34 8.12 18.24
C THR A 259 14.53 8.22 19.19
N ASP A 260 15.00 9.43 19.50
CA ASP A 260 16.11 9.64 20.43
C ASP A 260 15.70 9.41 21.90
N SER A 261 14.39 9.41 22.20
CA SER A 261 13.85 9.13 23.54
C SER A 261 13.73 7.63 23.86
N PHE A 262 14.06 6.73 22.92
CA PHE A 262 13.99 5.28 23.13
C PHE A 262 15.34 4.56 22.95
N ILE A 263 16.41 5.32 22.67
CA ILE A 263 17.80 4.82 22.58
C ILE A 263 18.61 5.37 23.78
N ARG A 264 17.96 5.62 24.91
CA ARG A 264 18.60 5.83 26.20
C ARG A 264 17.97 4.91 27.23
#